data_AF-A0A1G1J4D3-F1
#
_entry.id   AF-A0A1G1J4D3-F1
#
_cell.length_a   1.000
_cell.length_b   1.000
_cell.length_c   1.000
_cell.angle_alpha   90.00
_cell.angle_beta   90.00
_cell.angle_gamma   90.00
#
_symmetry.space_group_name_H-M   'P 1'
#
loop_
_entity.id
_entity.type
_entity.pdbx_description
1 polymer ?
#
loop_
_entity_poly.entity_id
_entity_poly.type
_entity_poly.pdbx_seq_one_letter_code
_entity_poly.pdbx_strand_id
1 'polypeptide(L)'
;MDIRLKYSFLIITLIAFLAGCGRVSENTVNEIIKADPSFEKYLGTKRRINDKILSLKDDFNKEKDSIKQRIYALKEDLKTKKSNLNTQASLLRQEMTPQINALRTQLEEKMSEYKLKTAGLKDSLSKLKNIQKLLSKKSDLSLSGDEVSLWNKRVSNLEKDINSFREELDKLQARIRLIKTEIKILNQ
;
A
#
# COMPACT_ATOMS: atom_id res chain seq x y z
N MET A 1 44.85 -75.42 -14.77
CA MET A 1 44.70 -74.04 -14.27
C MET A 1 43.96 -74.13 -12.94
N ASP A 2 44.72 -74.30 -11.86
CA ASP A 2 44.25 -74.84 -10.59
C ASP A 2 43.27 -73.92 -9.84
N ILE A 3 42.08 -74.46 -9.56
CA ILE A 3 41.03 -73.85 -8.73
C ILE A 3 41.52 -73.54 -7.31
N ARG A 4 42.56 -74.27 -6.83
CA ARG A 4 43.18 -74.03 -5.52
C ARG A 4 44.00 -72.74 -5.45
N LEU A 5 44.62 -72.29 -6.56
CA LEU A 5 45.35 -71.02 -6.58
C LEU A 5 44.41 -69.81 -6.55
N LYS A 6 43.25 -69.92 -7.21
CA LYS A 6 42.25 -68.84 -7.24
C LYS A 6 41.61 -68.60 -5.87
N TYR A 7 41.26 -69.67 -5.15
CA TYR A 7 40.70 -69.54 -3.80
C TYR A 7 41.71 -68.98 -2.78
N SER A 8 43.00 -69.35 -2.90
CA SER A 8 44.05 -68.82 -2.04
C SER A 8 44.27 -67.31 -2.25
N PHE A 9 44.25 -66.84 -3.50
CA PHE A 9 44.37 -65.41 -3.82
C PHE A 9 43.15 -64.59 -3.37
N LEU A 10 41.95 -65.20 -3.43
CA LEU A 10 40.70 -64.54 -3.04
C LEU A 10 40.56 -64.42 -1.52
N ILE A 11 41.11 -65.37 -0.76
CA ILE A 11 41.13 -65.30 0.71
C ILE A 11 42.17 -64.27 1.20
N ILE A 12 43.34 -64.19 0.56
CA ILE A 12 44.40 -63.24 0.94
C ILE A 12 43.99 -61.78 0.64
N THR A 13 43.28 -61.54 -0.47
CA THR A 13 42.75 -60.22 -0.81
C THR A 13 41.58 -59.80 0.07
N LEU A 14 40.73 -60.76 0.51
CA LEU A 14 39.65 -60.50 1.46
C LEU A 14 40.17 -60.15 2.88
N ILE A 15 41.23 -60.82 3.34
CA ILE A 15 41.87 -60.54 4.64
C ILE A 15 42.56 -59.15 4.63
N ALA A 16 43.19 -58.78 3.51
CA ALA A 16 43.80 -57.46 3.36
C ALA A 16 42.76 -56.32 3.34
N PHE A 17 41.55 -56.57 2.81
CA PHE A 17 40.47 -55.59 2.78
C PHE A 17 39.74 -55.45 4.14
N LEU A 18 39.68 -56.52 4.93
CA LEU A 18 39.03 -56.52 6.26
C LEU A 18 39.91 -55.91 7.36
N ALA A 19 41.24 -55.90 7.21
CA ALA A 19 42.15 -55.29 8.18
C ALA A 19 42.25 -53.74 8.06
N GLY A 20 41.78 -53.15 6.95
CA GLY A 20 41.97 -51.73 6.63
C GLY A 20 41.03 -50.74 7.34
N CYS A 21 40.01 -51.23 8.05
CA CYS A 21 39.00 -50.39 8.74
C CYS A 21 38.94 -50.62 10.25
N GLY A 22 39.98 -51.20 10.86
CA GLY A 22 40.08 -51.42 12.30
C GLY A 22 40.62 -50.18 13.03
N ARG A 23 40.07 -49.87 14.22
CA ARG A 23 40.72 -48.93 15.15
C ARG A 23 42.12 -49.49 15.47
N VAL A 24 43.16 -48.71 15.15
CA VAL A 24 44.55 -49.07 15.48
C VAL A 24 44.69 -49.09 17.01
N SER A 25 45.25 -50.18 17.54
CA SER A 25 45.46 -50.33 18.99
C SER A 25 46.53 -49.36 19.50
N GLU A 26 46.39 -48.92 20.76
CA GLU A 26 47.36 -48.01 21.39
C GLU A 26 48.76 -48.63 21.48
N ASN A 27 48.84 -49.95 21.65
CA ASN A 27 50.10 -50.70 21.63
C ASN A 27 50.81 -50.59 20.28
N THR A 28 50.08 -50.72 19.18
CA THR A 28 50.61 -50.58 17.81
C THR A 28 51.10 -49.15 17.55
N VAL A 29 50.38 -48.15 18.05
CA VAL A 29 50.80 -46.74 17.95
C VAL A 29 52.11 -46.52 18.70
N ASN A 30 52.25 -47.07 19.91
CA ASN A 30 53.46 -46.95 20.73
C ASN A 30 54.67 -47.67 20.11
N GLU A 31 54.47 -48.82 19.47
CA GLU A 31 55.52 -49.52 18.72
C GLU A 31 56.01 -48.70 17.52
N ILE A 32 55.10 -48.07 16.77
CA ILE A 32 55.45 -47.19 15.64
C ILE A 32 56.21 -45.95 16.13
N ILE A 33 55.81 -45.34 17.26
CA ILE A 33 56.52 -44.19 17.83
C ILE A 33 57.93 -44.57 18.30
N LYS A 34 58.12 -45.77 18.85
CA LYS A 34 59.45 -46.28 19.21
C LYS A 34 60.35 -46.48 17.98
N ALA A 35 59.77 -46.92 16.86
CA ALA A 35 60.49 -47.12 15.60
C ALA A 35 60.74 -45.81 14.83
N ASP A 36 59.82 -44.85 14.90
CA ASP A 36 59.92 -43.52 14.29
C ASP A 36 59.38 -42.44 15.27
N PRO A 37 60.26 -41.84 16.08
CA PRO A 37 59.88 -40.77 17.01
C PRO A 37 59.29 -39.53 16.32
N SER A 38 59.58 -39.31 15.03
CA SER A 38 59.02 -38.18 14.27
C SER A 38 57.52 -38.36 14.00
N PHE A 39 57.01 -39.61 14.03
CA PHE A 39 55.61 -39.94 13.83
C PHE A 39 54.67 -39.30 14.87
N GLU A 40 55.15 -39.11 16.11
CA GLU A 40 54.39 -38.44 17.18
C GLU A 40 53.96 -37.02 16.78
N LYS A 41 54.79 -36.29 16.02
CA LYS A 41 54.47 -34.96 15.52
C LYS A 41 53.28 -35.00 14.54
N TYR A 42 53.16 -36.04 13.73
CA TYR A 42 52.04 -36.21 12.80
C TYR A 42 50.76 -36.55 13.56
N LEU A 43 50.82 -37.42 14.57
CA LEU A 43 49.68 -37.72 15.44
C LEU A 43 49.19 -36.47 16.16
N GLY A 44 50.09 -35.68 16.76
CA GLY A 44 49.74 -34.41 17.38
C GLY A 44 49.15 -33.39 16.39
N THR A 45 49.64 -33.36 15.15
CA THR A 45 49.07 -32.50 14.09
C THR A 45 47.69 -32.97 13.66
N LYS A 46 47.48 -34.27 13.51
CA LYS A 46 46.16 -34.87 13.22
C LYS A 46 45.15 -34.57 14.32
N ARG A 47 45.53 -34.71 15.60
CA ARG A 47 44.69 -34.33 16.75
C ARG A 47 44.28 -32.86 16.67
N ARG A 48 45.24 -31.94 16.51
CA ARG A 48 44.98 -30.50 16.39
C ARG A 48 44.07 -30.13 15.21
N ILE A 49 44.24 -30.77 14.06
CA ILE A 49 43.36 -30.57 12.89
C ILE A 49 41.95 -31.06 13.21
N ASN A 50 41.82 -32.24 13.83
CA ASN A 50 40.53 -32.80 14.20
C ASN A 50 39.80 -31.90 15.21
N ASP A 51 40.50 -31.39 16.21
CA ASP A 51 39.93 -30.45 17.19
C ASP A 51 39.45 -29.15 16.53
N LYS A 52 40.23 -28.61 15.58
CA LYS A 52 39.82 -27.45 14.77
C LYS A 52 38.59 -27.75 13.91
N ILE A 53 38.52 -28.92 13.28
CA ILE A 53 37.35 -29.35 12.49
C ILE A 53 36.10 -29.42 13.38
N LEU A 54 36.23 -30.00 14.57
CA LEU A 54 35.13 -30.09 15.53
C LEU A 54 34.67 -28.70 16.00
N SER A 55 35.60 -27.81 16.32
CA SER A 55 35.29 -26.42 16.70
C SER A 55 34.59 -25.67 15.57
N LEU A 56 35.14 -25.69 14.35
CA LEU A 56 34.54 -25.02 13.19
C LEU A 56 33.15 -25.56 12.86
N LYS A 57 32.94 -26.87 13.02
CA LYS A 57 31.63 -27.49 12.82
C LYS A 57 30.62 -27.00 13.86
N ASP A 58 31.03 -26.88 15.11
CA ASP A 58 30.20 -26.35 16.19
C ASP A 58 29.83 -24.87 15.94
N ASP A 59 30.82 -24.04 15.62
CA ASP A 59 30.62 -22.61 15.31
C ASP A 59 29.71 -22.43 14.09
N PHE A 60 29.93 -23.19 13.03
CA PHE A 60 29.08 -23.16 11.83
C PHE A 60 27.62 -23.53 12.15
N ASN A 61 27.39 -24.55 12.98
CA ASN A 61 26.04 -24.94 13.38
C ASN A 61 25.36 -23.86 14.23
N LYS A 62 26.09 -23.24 15.16
CA LYS A 62 25.58 -22.12 15.97
C LYS A 62 25.19 -20.93 15.09
N GLU A 63 26.04 -20.54 14.14
CA GLU A 63 25.74 -19.45 13.21
C GLU A 63 24.55 -19.78 12.31
N LYS A 64 24.49 -21.00 11.78
CA LYS A 64 23.37 -21.49 10.97
C LYS A 64 22.05 -21.40 11.73
N ASP A 65 22.02 -21.86 12.99
CA ASP A 65 20.82 -21.82 13.81
C ASP A 65 20.44 -20.38 14.17
N SER A 66 21.42 -19.53 14.50
CA SER A 66 21.20 -18.10 14.75
C SER A 66 20.58 -17.39 13.53
N ILE A 67 21.14 -17.61 12.33
CA ILE A 67 20.60 -17.06 11.08
C ILE A 67 19.18 -17.57 10.83
N LYS A 68 18.92 -18.86 11.06
CA LYS A 68 17.59 -19.46 10.90
C LYS A 68 16.56 -18.81 11.83
N GLN A 69 16.91 -18.59 13.10
CA GLN A 69 16.03 -17.89 14.04
C GLN A 69 15.76 -16.44 13.63
N ARG A 70 16.80 -15.72 13.18
CA ARG A 70 16.64 -14.36 12.66
C ARG A 70 15.72 -14.31 11.44
N ILE A 71 15.80 -15.28 10.53
CA ILE A 71 14.90 -15.38 9.37
C ILE A 71 13.45 -15.56 9.83
N TYR A 72 13.19 -16.43 10.82
CA TYR A 72 11.83 -16.61 11.32
C TYR A 72 11.28 -15.35 12.02
N ALA A 73 12.09 -14.71 12.87
CA ALA A 73 11.71 -13.46 13.52
C ALA A 73 11.38 -12.37 12.49
N LEU A 74 12.24 -12.17 11.48
CA LEU A 74 12.01 -11.20 10.41
C LEU A 74 10.75 -11.51 9.59
N LYS A 75 10.45 -12.78 9.33
CA LYS A 75 9.21 -13.18 8.64
C LYS A 75 7.97 -12.82 9.43
N GLU A 76 7.96 -13.06 10.74
CA GLU A 76 6.81 -12.75 11.58
C GLU A 76 6.64 -11.23 11.76
N ASP A 77 7.75 -10.50 11.91
CA ASP A 77 7.75 -9.03 11.96
C ASP A 77 7.17 -8.42 10.68
N LEU A 78 7.59 -8.93 9.51
CA LEU A 78 7.08 -8.46 8.22
C LEU A 78 5.58 -8.74 8.10
N LYS A 79 5.14 -9.96 8.44
CA LYS A 79 3.72 -10.33 8.44
C LYS A 79 2.90 -9.43 9.35
N THR A 80 3.39 -9.16 10.56
CA THR A 80 2.73 -8.26 11.53
C THR A 80 2.68 -6.84 11.02
N LYS A 81 3.79 -6.28 10.53
CA LYS A 81 3.82 -4.94 9.93
C LYS A 81 2.88 -4.82 8.73
N LYS A 82 2.83 -5.83 7.85
CA LYS A 82 1.90 -5.88 6.72
C LYS A 82 0.45 -5.87 7.20
N SER A 83 0.11 -6.68 8.20
CA SER A 83 -1.22 -6.70 8.79
C SER A 83 -1.59 -5.35 9.38
N ASN A 84 -0.70 -4.74 10.15
CA ASN A 84 -0.93 -3.43 10.78
C ASN A 84 -1.11 -2.33 9.73
N LEU A 85 -0.29 -2.29 8.68
CA LEU A 85 -0.44 -1.33 7.59
C LEU A 85 -1.78 -1.50 6.86
N ASN A 86 -2.21 -2.74 6.61
CA ASN A 86 -3.51 -3.02 6.00
C ASN A 86 -4.67 -2.52 6.88
N THR A 87 -4.60 -2.78 8.20
CA THR A 87 -5.60 -2.31 9.16
C THR A 87 -5.64 -0.78 9.19
N GLN A 88 -4.49 -0.11 9.29
CA GLN A 88 -4.41 1.35 9.28
C GLN A 88 -4.96 1.94 7.99
N ALA A 89 -4.59 1.39 6.83
CA ALA A 89 -5.13 1.82 5.54
C ALA A 89 -6.64 1.63 5.45
N SER A 90 -7.19 0.54 6.02
CA SER A 90 -8.63 0.31 6.09
C SER A 90 -9.34 1.33 6.98
N LEU A 91 -8.78 1.63 8.16
CA LEU A 91 -9.33 2.61 9.09
C LEU A 91 -9.36 4.01 8.46
N LEU A 92 -8.26 4.43 7.83
CA LEU A 92 -8.20 5.70 7.11
C LEU A 92 -9.24 5.77 5.99
N ARG A 93 -9.43 4.68 5.22
CA ARG A 93 -10.49 4.63 4.20
C ARG A 93 -11.89 4.74 4.81
N GLN A 94 -12.14 4.07 5.93
CA GLN A 94 -13.43 4.13 6.64
C GLN A 94 -13.71 5.54 7.19
N GLU A 95 -12.69 6.25 7.65
CA GLU A 95 -12.82 7.62 8.17
C GLU A 95 -13.03 8.65 7.04
N MET A 96 -12.37 8.47 5.90
CA MET A 96 -12.44 9.42 4.77
C MET A 96 -13.68 9.25 3.89
N THR A 97 -14.20 8.02 3.75
CA THR A 97 -15.35 7.72 2.88
C THR A 97 -16.60 8.56 3.23
N PRO A 98 -17.03 8.66 4.50
CA PRO A 98 -18.18 9.49 4.89
C PRO A 98 -18.00 10.97 4.54
N GLN A 99 -16.77 11.49 4.69
CA GLN A 99 -16.47 12.90 4.40
C GLN A 99 -16.59 13.20 2.90
N ILE A 100 -16.06 12.32 2.05
CA ILE A 100 -16.19 12.44 0.60
C ILE A 100 -17.66 12.35 0.18
N ASN A 101 -18.44 11.44 0.78
CA ASN A 101 -19.86 11.31 0.50
C ASN A 101 -20.65 12.55 0.93
N ALA A 102 -20.35 13.13 2.10
CA ALA A 102 -20.97 14.37 2.56
C ALA A 102 -20.71 15.52 1.58
N LEU A 103 -19.48 15.65 1.06
CA LEU A 103 -19.17 16.65 0.03
C LEU A 103 -19.92 16.42 -1.28
N ARG A 104 -20.10 15.15 -1.70
CA ARG A 104 -20.91 14.81 -2.88
C ARG A 104 -22.37 15.23 -2.70
N THR A 105 -22.96 14.94 -1.54
CA THR A 105 -24.33 15.39 -1.21
C THR A 105 -24.43 16.91 -1.23
N GLN A 106 -23.49 17.63 -0.60
CA GLN A 106 -23.46 19.09 -0.64
C GLN A 106 -23.34 19.64 -2.07
N LEU A 107 -22.55 18.98 -2.92
CA LEU A 107 -22.41 19.37 -4.33
C LEU A 107 -23.73 19.23 -5.08
N GLU A 108 -24.45 18.12 -4.89
CA GLU A 108 -25.76 17.87 -5.50
C GLU A 108 -26.79 18.91 -5.06
N GLU A 109 -26.86 19.20 -3.75
CA GLU A 109 -27.73 20.23 -3.20
C GLU A 109 -27.45 21.61 -3.82
N LYS A 110 -26.17 22.01 -3.88
CA LYS A 110 -25.77 23.32 -4.45
C LYS A 110 -26.04 23.40 -5.95
N MET A 111 -25.86 22.30 -6.69
CA MET A 111 -26.21 22.24 -8.11
C MET A 111 -27.72 22.35 -8.33
N SER A 112 -28.53 21.73 -7.47
CA SER A 112 -29.99 21.84 -7.50
C SER A 112 -30.43 23.28 -7.21
N GLU A 113 -29.87 23.90 -6.17
CA GLU A 113 -30.11 25.31 -5.82
C GLU A 113 -29.75 26.25 -6.98
N TYR A 114 -28.59 26.05 -7.60
CA TYR A 114 -28.15 26.81 -8.78
C TYR A 114 -29.14 26.70 -9.94
N LYS A 115 -29.65 25.50 -10.21
CA LYS A 115 -30.64 25.26 -11.26
C LYS A 115 -31.96 25.98 -10.98
N LEU A 116 -32.44 25.94 -9.73
CA LEU A 116 -33.66 26.63 -9.32
C LEU A 116 -33.52 28.15 -9.46
N LYS A 117 -32.42 28.73 -8.97
CA LYS A 117 -32.16 30.17 -9.10
C LYS A 117 -31.99 30.61 -10.55
N THR A 118 -31.37 29.78 -11.40
CA THR A 118 -31.27 30.04 -12.84
C THR A 118 -32.66 30.09 -13.50
N ALA A 119 -33.57 29.20 -13.12
CA ALA A 119 -34.95 29.22 -13.60
C ALA A 119 -35.71 30.47 -13.12
N GLY A 120 -35.54 30.85 -11.85
CA GLY A 120 -36.11 32.09 -11.29
C GLY A 120 -35.62 33.34 -12.00
N LEU A 121 -34.30 33.45 -12.26
CA LEU A 121 -33.73 34.54 -13.04
C LEU A 121 -34.33 34.64 -14.44
N LYS A 122 -34.48 33.50 -15.14
CA LYS A 122 -35.07 33.45 -16.47
C LYS A 122 -36.53 33.93 -16.47
N ASP A 123 -37.31 33.53 -15.47
CA ASP A 123 -38.69 33.95 -15.30
C ASP A 123 -38.79 35.47 -15.03
N SER A 124 -38.00 36.01 -14.09
CA SER A 124 -37.96 37.45 -13.81
C SER A 124 -37.54 38.28 -15.03
N LEU A 125 -36.53 37.83 -15.79
CA LEU A 125 -36.13 38.47 -17.05
C LEU A 125 -37.27 38.48 -18.09
N SER A 126 -38.01 37.38 -18.20
CA SER A 126 -39.13 37.27 -19.14
C SER A 126 -40.29 38.19 -18.74
N LYS A 127 -40.61 38.25 -17.44
CA LYS A 127 -41.61 39.18 -16.87
C LYS A 127 -41.21 40.63 -17.11
N LEU A 128 -39.95 40.99 -16.85
CA LEU A 128 -39.43 42.34 -17.06
C LEU A 128 -39.57 42.75 -18.53
N LYS A 129 -39.14 41.88 -19.46
CA LYS A 129 -39.27 42.11 -20.91
C LYS A 129 -40.72 42.34 -21.34
N ASN A 130 -41.65 41.53 -20.83
CA ASN A 130 -43.08 41.67 -21.13
C ASN A 130 -43.65 43.00 -20.62
N ILE A 131 -43.29 43.40 -19.39
CA ILE A 131 -43.72 44.66 -18.79
C ILE A 131 -43.18 45.86 -19.57
N GLN A 132 -41.88 45.84 -19.92
CA GLN A 132 -41.27 46.88 -20.73
C GLN A 132 -41.93 47.02 -22.11
N LYS A 133 -42.32 45.90 -22.74
CA LYS A 133 -43.05 45.90 -24.02
C LYS A 133 -44.45 46.50 -23.92
N LEU A 134 -45.12 46.37 -22.77
CA LEU A 134 -46.44 46.96 -22.53
C LEU A 134 -46.32 48.46 -22.21
N LEU A 135 -45.32 48.84 -21.41
CA LEU A 135 -45.02 50.24 -21.10
C LEU A 135 -44.62 51.05 -22.35
N SER A 136 -43.95 50.44 -23.33
CA SER A 136 -43.63 51.12 -24.60
C SER A 136 -44.86 51.38 -25.48
N LYS A 137 -45.98 50.67 -25.23
CA LYS A 137 -47.27 50.82 -25.91
C LYS A 137 -48.32 51.55 -25.06
N LYS A 138 -47.90 52.28 -24.02
CA LYS A 138 -48.80 52.91 -23.05
C LYS A 138 -49.82 53.88 -23.67
N SER A 139 -49.46 54.56 -24.77
CA SER A 139 -50.35 55.45 -25.53
C SER A 139 -51.47 54.67 -26.20
N ASP A 140 -51.13 53.55 -26.85
CA ASP A 140 -52.06 52.72 -27.62
C ASP A 140 -53.03 51.98 -26.69
N LEU A 141 -52.60 51.73 -25.45
CA LEU A 141 -53.36 51.05 -24.41
C LEU A 141 -54.16 52.01 -23.51
N SER A 142 -54.05 53.33 -23.72
CA SER A 142 -54.73 54.35 -22.90
C SER A 142 -54.49 54.18 -21.39
N LEU A 143 -53.27 53.78 -20.99
CA LEU A 143 -52.95 53.57 -19.57
C LEU A 143 -52.97 54.90 -18.80
N SER A 144 -53.63 54.89 -17.64
CA SER A 144 -53.65 56.01 -16.70
C SER A 144 -52.29 56.23 -16.03
N GLY A 145 -52.08 57.41 -15.46
CA GLY A 145 -50.85 57.74 -14.73
C GLY A 145 -50.58 56.80 -13.54
N ASP A 146 -51.63 56.41 -12.82
CA ASP A 146 -51.54 55.48 -11.68
C ASP A 146 -51.15 54.07 -12.11
N GLU A 147 -51.69 53.59 -13.23
CA GLU A 147 -51.28 52.32 -13.83
C GLU A 147 -49.81 52.38 -14.23
N VAL A 148 -49.36 53.41 -14.95
CA VAL A 148 -47.95 53.55 -15.33
C VAL A 148 -47.04 53.56 -14.08
N SER A 149 -47.44 54.22 -13.01
CA SER A 149 -46.72 54.22 -11.72
C SER A 149 -46.60 52.82 -11.12
N LEU A 150 -47.70 52.06 -11.08
CA LEU A 150 -47.72 50.69 -10.57
C LEU A 150 -46.83 49.75 -11.40
N TRP A 151 -46.83 49.90 -12.72
CA TRP A 151 -45.99 49.13 -13.63
C TRP A 151 -44.50 49.46 -13.45
N ASN A 152 -44.15 50.73 -13.28
CA ASN A 152 -42.78 51.17 -12.97
C ASN A 152 -42.29 50.61 -11.63
N LYS A 153 -43.15 50.56 -10.61
CA LYS A 153 -42.83 49.91 -9.33
C LYS A 153 -42.53 48.43 -9.51
N ARG A 154 -43.30 47.74 -10.36
CA ARG A 154 -43.06 46.33 -10.69
C ARG A 154 -41.76 46.11 -11.46
N VAL A 155 -41.39 47.01 -12.38
CA VAL A 155 -40.08 47.02 -13.05
C VAL A 155 -38.96 47.11 -12.02
N SER A 156 -39.01 48.10 -11.12
CA SER A 156 -37.97 48.30 -10.10
C SER A 156 -37.80 47.08 -9.19
N ASN A 157 -38.91 46.43 -8.80
CA ASN A 157 -38.84 45.20 -8.01
C ASN A 157 -38.21 44.04 -8.80
N LEU A 158 -38.58 43.85 -10.07
CA LEU A 158 -37.99 42.80 -10.91
C LEU A 158 -36.50 43.02 -11.16
N GLU A 159 -36.06 44.28 -11.32
CA GLU A 159 -34.64 44.62 -11.46
C GLU A 159 -33.86 44.25 -10.18
N LYS A 160 -34.43 44.52 -9.00
CA LYS A 160 -33.84 44.08 -7.72
C LYS A 160 -33.76 42.56 -7.63
N ASP A 161 -34.82 41.85 -7.99
CA ASP A 161 -34.84 40.38 -7.98
C ASP A 161 -33.79 39.80 -8.96
N ILE A 162 -33.69 40.36 -10.16
CA ILE A 162 -32.69 39.96 -11.16
C ILE A 162 -31.26 40.15 -10.64
N ASN A 163 -30.97 41.29 -10.01
CA ASN A 163 -29.65 41.54 -9.45
C ASN A 163 -29.35 40.60 -8.29
N SER A 164 -30.32 40.38 -7.39
CA SER A 164 -30.21 39.41 -6.31
C SER A 164 -29.91 38.00 -6.82
N PHE A 165 -30.66 37.52 -7.82
CA PHE A 165 -30.42 36.20 -8.42
C PHE A 165 -29.03 36.08 -9.05
N ARG A 166 -28.54 37.12 -9.73
CA ARG A 166 -27.19 37.12 -10.31
C ARG A 166 -26.11 36.97 -9.24
N GLU A 167 -26.19 37.77 -8.17
CA GLU A 167 -25.25 37.69 -7.05
C GLU A 167 -25.25 36.32 -6.37
N GLU A 168 -26.42 35.72 -6.18
CA GLU A 168 -26.54 34.39 -5.59
C GLU A 168 -26.01 33.29 -6.52
N LEU A 169 -26.25 33.39 -7.82
CA LEU A 169 -25.70 32.45 -8.81
C LEU A 169 -24.18 32.50 -8.85
N ASP A 170 -23.57 33.68 -8.78
CA ASP A 170 -22.11 33.83 -8.73
C ASP A 170 -21.53 33.17 -7.47
N LYS A 171 -22.16 33.40 -6.30
CA LYS A 171 -21.78 32.76 -5.03
C LYS A 171 -21.90 31.24 -5.10
N LEU A 172 -23.00 30.73 -5.64
CA LEU A 172 -23.20 29.28 -5.81
C LEU A 172 -22.19 28.68 -6.77
N GLN A 173 -21.89 29.35 -7.88
CA GLN A 173 -20.89 28.88 -8.84
C GLN A 173 -19.51 28.79 -8.20
N ALA A 174 -19.11 29.79 -7.40
CA ALA A 174 -17.87 29.74 -6.63
C ALA A 174 -17.86 28.56 -5.65
N ARG A 175 -18.94 28.35 -4.88
CA ARG A 175 -19.02 27.25 -3.92
C ARG A 175 -18.97 25.87 -4.59
N ILE A 176 -19.67 25.69 -5.71
CA ILE A 176 -19.64 24.46 -6.51
C ILE A 176 -18.21 24.15 -6.99
N ARG A 177 -17.45 25.16 -7.45
CA ARG A 177 -16.04 24.98 -7.87
C ARG A 177 -15.15 24.55 -6.70
N LEU A 178 -15.33 25.14 -5.52
CA LEU A 178 -14.58 24.78 -4.32
C LEU A 178 -14.86 23.33 -3.90
N ILE A 179 -16.13 22.93 -3.78
CA ILE A 179 -16.50 21.57 -3.38
C ILE A 179 -15.95 20.53 -4.37
N LYS A 180 -16.02 20.82 -5.69
CA LYS A 180 -15.41 19.94 -6.71
C LYS A 180 -13.90 19.78 -6.52
N THR A 181 -13.22 20.84 -6.11
CA THR A 181 -11.77 20.82 -5.85
C THR A 181 -11.45 20.03 -4.58
N GLU A 182 -12.21 20.22 -3.50
CA GLU A 182 -12.10 19.45 -2.26
C GLU A 182 -12.27 17.95 -2.54
N ILE A 183 -13.32 17.55 -3.27
CA ILE A 183 -13.53 16.15 -3.67
C ILE A 183 -12.35 15.62 -4.50
N LYS A 184 -11.78 16.41 -5.40
CA LYS A 184 -10.64 15.98 -6.23
C LYS A 184 -9.41 15.73 -5.37
N ILE A 185 -9.11 16.61 -4.42
CA ILE A 185 -7.97 16.47 -3.49
C ILE A 185 -8.13 15.21 -2.64
N LEU A 186 -9.33 14.95 -2.12
CA LEU A 186 -9.58 13.80 -1.24
C LEU A 186 -9.62 12.44 -1.96
N ASN A 187 -9.69 12.42 -3.30
CA ASN A 187 -9.67 11.18 -4.10
C ASN A 187 -8.29 10.89 -4.73
N GLN A 188 -7.28 11.73 -4.50
CA GLN A 188 -5.89 11.48 -4.93
C GLN A 188 -5.20 10.49 -4.01
#